data_AF-A0A348Z5D2-F1
#
_entry.id   AF-A0A348Z5D2-F1
#
_cell.length_a   1.000
_cell.length_b   1.000
_cell.length_c   1.000
_cell.angle_alpha   90.00
_cell.angle_beta   90.00
_cell.angle_gamma   90.00
#
_symmetry.space_group_name_H-M   'P 1'
#
loop_
_entity.id
_entity.type
_entity.pdbx_description
1 polymer ?
#
loop_
_entity_poly.entity_id
_entity_poly.type
_entity_poly.pdbx_seq_one_letter_code
_entity_poly.pdbx_strand_id
1 'polypeptide(L)'
;MIEKIKEDVKRRCESPNNFFGVGSYEHIESVANNAVELATLYKADVEVCEIAGWLHDIASITDYKLYENHHIHGANMAEKILKSYNYPTDKIELVKLCILNHRGSVLKEKTTKEEICVADADAISHYDTLPSLFYLAFVQRKLNIDDGLEFVKSKLERSYNKMSKESKEYYKDKRNMIQAILR
;
A
#
# COMPACT_ATOMS: atom_id res chain seq x y z
N MET A 1 -6.18 8.28 17.77
CA MET A 1 -6.33 6.96 17.13
C MET A 1 -5.24 6.72 16.09
N ILE A 2 -5.14 7.56 15.04
CA ILE A 2 -4.16 7.38 13.95
C ILE A 2 -2.71 7.27 14.44
N GLU A 3 -2.26 8.13 15.37
CA GLU A 3 -0.91 8.02 15.93
C GLU A 3 -0.63 6.66 16.59
N LYS A 4 -1.64 6.05 17.24
CA LYS A 4 -1.52 4.70 17.80
C LYS A 4 -1.49 3.60 16.74
N ILE A 5 -2.16 3.82 15.60
CA ILE A 5 -2.05 2.96 14.44
C ILE A 5 -0.63 3.05 13.85
N LYS A 6 -0.08 4.26 13.68
CA LYS A 6 1.30 4.48 13.19
C LYS A 6 2.33 3.80 14.09
N GLU A 7 2.21 3.97 15.41
CA GLU A 7 3.06 3.28 16.39
C GLU A 7 2.95 1.74 16.27
N ASP A 8 1.75 1.18 16.10
CA ASP A 8 1.55 -0.27 15.96
C ASP A 8 2.14 -0.82 14.66
N VAL A 9 1.90 -0.12 13.54
CA VAL A 9 2.46 -0.46 12.22
C VAL A 9 3.98 -0.43 12.28
N LYS A 10 4.56 0.65 12.80
CA LYS A 10 6.02 0.79 12.95
C LYS A 10 6.62 -0.38 13.71
N ARG A 11 6.05 -0.70 14.87
CA ARG A 11 6.49 -1.84 15.70
C ARG A 11 6.44 -3.18 14.97
N ARG A 12 5.44 -3.39 14.11
CA ARG A 12 5.33 -4.62 13.29
C ARG A 12 6.36 -4.63 12.17
N CYS A 13 6.56 -3.51 11.49
CA CYS A 13 7.57 -3.36 10.46
C CYS A 13 8.99 -3.60 10.98
N GLU A 14 9.30 -3.08 12.17
CA GLU A 14 10.60 -3.24 12.86
C GLU A 14 10.80 -4.61 13.51
N SER A 15 9.76 -5.46 13.52
CA SER A 15 9.86 -6.81 14.08
C SER A 15 10.91 -7.64 13.31
N PRO A 16 11.81 -8.37 14.00
CA PRO A 16 12.78 -9.25 13.32
C PRO A 16 12.11 -10.40 12.56
N ASN A 17 10.83 -10.69 12.84
CA ASN A 17 10.03 -11.69 12.14
C ASN A 17 9.33 -11.15 10.89
N ASN A 18 9.45 -9.86 10.58
CA ASN A 18 8.90 -9.28 9.36
C ASN A 18 9.76 -9.64 8.15
N PHE A 19 9.22 -10.48 7.27
CA PHE A 19 9.88 -10.92 6.04
C PHE A 19 10.29 -9.76 5.12
N PHE A 20 9.50 -8.68 5.07
CA PHE A 20 9.76 -7.57 4.15
C PHE A 20 10.89 -6.65 4.63
N GLY A 21 11.25 -6.74 5.91
CA GLY A 21 12.27 -5.90 6.55
C GLY A 21 11.81 -4.46 6.80
N VAL A 22 12.74 -3.65 7.29
CA VAL A 22 12.49 -2.27 7.75
C VAL A 22 11.87 -1.39 6.67
N GLY A 23 12.25 -1.59 5.39
CA GLY A 23 11.74 -0.87 4.21
C GLY A 23 10.22 -0.93 3.99
N SER A 24 9.53 -1.81 4.71
CA SER A 24 8.06 -1.91 4.69
C SER A 24 7.38 -0.75 5.40
N TYR A 25 8.01 -0.11 6.38
CA TYR A 25 7.42 1.04 7.06
C TYR A 25 7.33 2.23 6.11
N GLU A 26 8.41 2.55 5.38
CA GLU A 26 8.45 3.65 4.42
C GLU A 26 7.43 3.44 3.28
N HIS A 27 7.24 2.19 2.83
CA HIS A 27 6.17 1.84 1.87
C HIS A 27 4.80 2.22 2.44
N ILE A 28 4.46 1.72 3.63
CA ILE A 28 3.13 1.96 4.23
C ILE A 28 2.91 3.46 4.50
N GLU A 29 3.93 4.17 4.98
CA GLU A 29 3.86 5.61 5.19
C GLU A 29 3.64 6.36 3.86
N SER A 30 4.35 5.98 2.79
CA SER A 30 4.13 6.52 1.45
C SER A 30 2.71 6.25 0.95
N VAL A 31 2.16 5.04 1.16
CA VAL A 31 0.77 4.72 0.81
C VAL A 31 -0.21 5.63 1.56
N ALA A 32 -0.06 5.79 2.88
CA ALA A 32 -0.96 6.63 3.66
C ALA A 32 -0.91 8.10 3.20
N ASN A 33 0.28 8.64 2.93
CA ASN A 33 0.45 10.01 2.45
C ASN A 33 -0.17 10.22 1.06
N ASN A 34 0.09 9.31 0.12
CA ASN A 34 -0.50 9.36 -1.23
C ASN A 34 -2.02 9.17 -1.18
N ALA A 35 -2.54 8.35 -0.26
CA ALA A 35 -3.98 8.16 -0.08
C ALA A 35 -4.67 9.44 0.40
N VAL A 36 -4.03 10.21 1.30
CA VAL A 36 -4.51 11.53 1.74
C VAL A 36 -4.51 12.55 0.59
N GLU A 37 -3.43 12.59 -0.20
CA GLU A 37 -3.30 13.45 -1.37
C GLU A 37 -4.42 13.18 -2.39
N LEU A 38 -4.58 11.91 -2.79
CA LEU A 38 -5.61 11.48 -3.74
C LEU A 38 -7.02 11.69 -3.19
N ALA A 39 -7.26 11.40 -1.90
CA ALA A 39 -8.57 11.63 -1.28
C ALA A 39 -8.96 13.11 -1.31
N THR A 40 -7.99 14.01 -1.09
CA THR A 40 -8.20 15.45 -1.20
C THR A 40 -8.53 15.85 -2.65
N LEU A 41 -7.77 15.34 -3.62
CA LEU A 41 -7.97 15.61 -5.05
C LEU A 41 -9.34 15.13 -5.55
N TYR A 42 -9.76 13.94 -5.13
CA TYR A 42 -10.98 13.28 -5.58
C TYR A 42 -12.20 13.57 -4.72
N LYS A 43 -12.04 14.32 -3.62
CA LYS A 43 -13.08 14.61 -2.64
C LYS A 43 -13.68 13.31 -2.09
N ALA A 44 -12.81 12.43 -1.61
CA ALA A 44 -13.12 11.23 -0.84
C ALA A 44 -12.99 11.51 0.67
N ASP A 45 -13.41 10.59 1.53
CA ASP A 45 -13.15 10.68 2.97
C ASP A 45 -11.64 10.48 3.25
N VAL A 46 -10.96 11.58 3.56
CA VAL A 46 -9.52 11.64 3.82
C VAL A 46 -9.12 10.79 5.03
N GLU A 47 -9.92 10.80 6.10
CA GLU A 47 -9.61 10.05 7.33
C GLU A 47 -9.69 8.54 7.06
N VAL A 48 -10.71 8.10 6.31
CA VAL A 48 -10.84 6.70 5.88
C VAL A 48 -9.66 6.28 5.00
N CYS A 49 -9.26 7.12 4.04
CA CYS A 49 -8.15 6.83 3.14
C CYS A 49 -6.81 6.77 3.89
N GLU A 50 -6.55 7.67 4.83
CA GLU A 50 -5.33 7.65 5.66
C GLU A 50 -5.25 6.36 6.48
N ILE A 51 -6.34 6.02 7.18
CA ILE A 51 -6.40 4.81 8.01
C ILE A 51 -6.22 3.55 7.16
N ALA A 52 -6.91 3.47 6.02
CA ALA A 52 -6.78 2.34 5.11
C ALA A 52 -5.35 2.23 4.55
N GLY A 53 -4.71 3.35 4.21
CA GLY A 53 -3.31 3.38 3.79
C GLY A 53 -2.36 2.84 4.86
N TRP A 54 -2.52 3.23 6.12
CA TRP A 54 -1.71 2.69 7.22
C TRP A 54 -1.94 1.20 7.48
N LEU A 55 -3.14 0.69 7.22
CA LEU A 55 -3.53 -0.67 7.59
C LEU A 55 -3.57 -1.67 6.41
N HIS A 56 -3.36 -1.23 5.17
CA HIS A 56 -3.56 -2.08 3.97
C HIS A 56 -2.76 -3.39 4.01
N ASP A 57 -1.51 -3.31 4.50
CA ASP A 57 -0.57 -4.43 4.58
C ASP A 57 -0.38 -4.97 6.02
N ILE A 58 -1.25 -4.59 6.96
CA ILE A 58 -1.11 -4.94 8.39
C ILE A 58 -0.95 -6.46 8.62
N ALA A 59 -1.60 -7.28 7.79
CA ALA A 59 -1.47 -8.74 7.86
C ALA A 59 -0.08 -9.21 7.38
N SER A 60 0.41 -8.66 6.26
CA SER A 60 1.71 -8.96 5.67
C SER A 60 2.86 -8.70 6.64
N ILE A 61 2.82 -7.57 7.35
CA ILE A 61 3.85 -7.18 8.34
C ILE A 61 3.68 -7.86 9.70
N THR A 62 2.58 -8.59 9.92
CA THR A 62 2.32 -9.31 11.18
C THR A 62 2.79 -10.76 11.14
N ASP A 63 2.44 -11.48 10.07
CA ASP A 63 2.86 -12.86 9.86
C ASP A 63 2.87 -13.14 8.35
N TYR A 64 4.03 -13.52 7.83
CA TYR A 64 4.21 -13.82 6.42
C TYR A 64 3.29 -14.95 5.93
N LYS A 65 2.82 -15.85 6.81
CA LYS A 65 1.83 -16.88 6.47
C LYS A 65 0.50 -16.29 6.00
N LEU A 66 0.20 -15.05 6.37
CA LEU A 66 -1.02 -14.35 5.96
C LEU A 66 -0.86 -13.65 4.60
N TYR A 67 0.36 -13.58 4.05
CA TYR A 67 0.68 -12.77 2.88
C TYR A 67 -0.17 -13.12 1.65
N GLU A 68 -0.41 -14.40 1.37
CA GLU A 68 -1.19 -14.82 0.19
C GLU A 68 -2.58 -14.16 0.15
N ASN A 69 -3.22 -14.06 1.32
CA ASN A 69 -4.55 -13.51 1.52
C ASN A 69 -4.53 -12.25 2.42
N HIS A 70 -3.45 -11.47 2.38
CA HIS A 70 -3.23 -10.35 3.32
C HIS A 70 -4.35 -9.31 3.26
N HIS A 71 -4.88 -8.98 2.08
CA HIS A 71 -6.06 -8.12 1.92
C HIS A 71 -7.29 -8.58 2.74
N ILE A 72 -7.56 -9.89 2.81
CA ILE A 72 -8.70 -10.45 3.58
C ILE A 72 -8.38 -10.42 5.08
N HIS A 73 -7.21 -10.92 5.46
CA HIS A 73 -6.78 -10.93 6.87
C HIS A 73 -6.61 -9.51 7.42
N GLY A 74 -6.09 -8.60 6.60
CA GLY A 74 -5.84 -7.20 6.90
C GLY A 74 -7.14 -6.44 7.12
N ALA A 75 -8.15 -6.64 6.27
CA ALA A 75 -9.48 -6.07 6.51
C ALA A 75 -10.07 -6.53 7.86
N ASN A 76 -9.97 -7.82 8.17
CA ASN A 76 -10.43 -8.36 9.46
C ASN A 76 -9.64 -7.81 10.67
N MET A 77 -8.33 -7.58 10.50
CA MET A 77 -7.49 -6.99 11.54
C MET A 77 -7.81 -5.51 11.75
N ALA A 78 -7.97 -4.74 10.66
CA ALA A 78 -8.37 -3.35 10.69
C ALA A 78 -9.72 -3.18 11.40
N GLU A 79 -10.69 -4.04 11.13
CA GLU A 79 -11.98 -4.05 11.84
C GLU A 79 -11.80 -4.14 13.36
N LYS A 80 -11.00 -5.11 13.82
CA LYS A 80 -10.75 -5.32 15.26
C LYS A 80 -10.04 -4.12 15.90
N ILE A 81 -9.02 -3.58 15.21
CA ILE A 81 -8.27 -2.41 15.67
C ILE A 81 -9.21 -1.21 15.80
N LEU A 82 -9.99 -0.91 14.77
CA LEU A 82 -10.86 0.27 14.74
C LEU A 82 -12.04 0.17 15.70
N LYS A 83 -12.62 -1.03 15.89
CA LYS A 83 -13.62 -1.27 16.94
C LYS A 83 -13.06 -0.99 18.33
N SER A 84 -11.80 -1.32 18.59
CA SER A 84 -11.17 -1.04 19.91
C SER A 84 -11.04 0.45 20.22
N TYR A 85 -11.09 1.31 19.19
CA TYR A 85 -11.10 2.76 19.32
C TYR A 85 -12.50 3.39 19.22
N ASN A 86 -13.57 2.57 19.20
CA ASN A 86 -14.95 3.02 18.97
C ASN A 86 -15.11 3.83 17.67
N TYR A 87 -14.38 3.48 16.61
CA TYR A 87 -14.52 4.14 15.32
C TYR A 87 -15.89 3.82 14.68
N PRO A 88 -16.53 4.76 13.95
CA PRO A 88 -17.87 4.55 13.40
C PRO A 88 -17.97 3.33 12.48
N THR A 89 -19.00 2.50 12.66
CA THR A 89 -19.17 1.22 11.95
C THR A 89 -19.22 1.40 10.43
N ASP A 90 -19.91 2.43 9.94
CA ASP A 90 -19.98 2.77 8.52
C ASP A 90 -18.60 3.09 7.94
N LYS A 91 -17.78 3.86 8.67
CA LYS A 91 -16.39 4.14 8.27
C LYS A 91 -15.49 2.91 8.37
N ILE A 92 -15.70 2.03 9.36
CA ILE A 92 -14.97 0.75 9.45
C ILE A 92 -15.21 -0.11 8.21
N GLU A 93 -16.46 -0.23 7.75
CA GLU A 93 -16.78 -1.01 6.55
C GLU A 93 -16.13 -0.40 5.30
N LEU A 94 -16.06 0.92 5.19
CA LEU A 94 -15.36 1.58 4.09
C LEU A 94 -13.83 1.35 4.13
N VAL A 95 -13.20 1.43 5.30
CA VAL A 95 -11.78 1.06 5.48
C VAL A 95 -11.54 -0.39 5.06
N LYS A 96 -12.39 -1.32 5.53
CA LYS A 96 -12.29 -2.74 5.17
C LYS A 96 -12.40 -2.94 3.66
N LEU A 97 -13.32 -2.24 3.00
CA LEU A 97 -13.50 -2.31 1.56
C LEU A 97 -12.25 -1.84 0.81
N CYS A 98 -11.67 -0.72 1.24
CA CYS A 98 -10.41 -0.21 0.70
C CYS A 98 -9.29 -1.26 0.83
N ILE A 99 -9.09 -1.83 2.02
CA ILE A 99 -8.07 -2.84 2.28
C ILE A 99 -8.35 -4.14 1.50
N LEU A 100 -9.61 -4.54 1.33
CA LEU A 100 -9.93 -5.76 0.58
C LEU A 100 -9.59 -5.61 -0.92
N ASN A 101 -9.70 -4.39 -1.45
CA ASN A 101 -9.64 -4.11 -2.88
C ASN A 101 -8.40 -3.31 -3.33
N HIS A 102 -7.46 -3.01 -2.41
CA HIS A 102 -6.23 -2.27 -2.72
C HIS A 102 -5.30 -3.06 -3.65
N ARG A 103 -5.13 -4.37 -3.41
CA ARG A 103 -4.09 -5.15 -4.08
C ARG A 103 -4.32 -5.23 -5.58
N GLY A 104 -3.36 -4.75 -6.36
CA GLY A 104 -3.47 -4.79 -7.81
C GLY A 104 -3.47 -6.22 -8.40
N SER A 105 -2.97 -7.23 -7.70
CA SER A 105 -2.92 -8.61 -8.22
C SER A 105 -4.29 -9.30 -8.29
N VAL A 106 -5.32 -8.74 -7.65
CA VAL A 106 -6.71 -9.21 -7.74
C VAL A 106 -7.55 -8.07 -8.28
N LEU A 107 -7.92 -8.15 -9.56
CA LEU A 107 -8.75 -7.14 -10.19
C LEU A 107 -10.19 -7.27 -9.67
N LYS A 108 -10.56 -6.36 -8.79
CA LYS A 108 -11.95 -6.12 -8.39
C LYS A 108 -12.35 -4.73 -8.84
N GLU A 109 -13.61 -4.62 -9.28
CA GLU A 109 -14.22 -3.33 -9.53
C GLU A 109 -14.27 -2.53 -8.23
N LYS A 110 -13.88 -1.26 -8.31
CA LYS A 110 -13.88 -0.31 -7.19
C LYS A 110 -15.11 0.56 -7.34
N THR A 111 -15.94 0.61 -6.32
CA THR A 111 -17.25 1.27 -6.38
C THR A 111 -17.27 2.60 -5.63
N THR A 112 -16.22 2.88 -4.85
CA THR A 112 -16.05 4.10 -4.06
C THR A 112 -14.78 4.85 -4.45
N LYS A 113 -14.74 6.15 -4.12
CA LYS A 113 -13.56 6.99 -4.38
C LYS A 113 -12.41 6.59 -3.46
N GLU A 114 -12.71 6.17 -2.24
CA GLU A 114 -11.76 5.76 -1.22
C GLU A 114 -11.00 4.50 -1.67
N GLU A 115 -11.70 3.52 -2.26
CA GLU A 115 -11.05 2.35 -2.86
C GLU A 115 -10.08 2.71 -3.99
N ILE A 116 -10.46 3.70 -4.82
CA ILE A 116 -9.59 4.22 -5.90
C ILE A 116 -8.37 4.90 -5.29
N CYS A 117 -8.57 5.80 -4.32
CA CYS A 117 -7.49 6.54 -3.68
C CYS A 117 -6.47 5.59 -3.04
N VAL A 118 -6.91 4.61 -2.25
CA VAL A 118 -6.02 3.70 -1.54
C VAL A 118 -5.27 2.76 -2.48
N ALA A 119 -5.95 2.23 -3.51
CA ALA A 119 -5.30 1.35 -4.48
C ALA A 119 -4.30 2.08 -5.39
N ASP A 120 -4.65 3.30 -5.82
CA ASP A 120 -3.76 4.12 -6.63
C ASP A 120 -2.57 4.61 -5.79
N ALA A 121 -2.79 4.90 -4.50
CA ALA A 121 -1.74 5.22 -3.53
C ALA A 121 -0.77 4.05 -3.31
N ASP A 122 -1.28 2.83 -3.14
CA ASP A 122 -0.46 1.61 -3.08
C ASP A 122 0.37 1.44 -4.36
N ALA A 123 -0.25 1.64 -5.52
CA ALA A 123 0.45 1.55 -6.80
C ALA A 123 1.59 2.57 -6.94
N ILE A 124 1.34 3.85 -6.64
CA ILE A 124 2.33 4.90 -6.84
C ILE A 124 3.42 4.92 -5.76
N SER A 125 3.13 4.46 -4.55
CA SER A 125 4.11 4.37 -3.46
C SER A 125 5.36 3.55 -3.83
N HIS A 126 5.22 2.54 -4.69
CA HIS A 126 6.35 1.76 -5.20
C HIS A 126 7.37 2.62 -5.98
N TYR A 127 6.95 3.74 -6.55
CA TYR A 127 7.83 4.72 -7.20
C TYR A 127 8.52 5.63 -6.18
N ASP A 128 7.86 5.94 -5.07
CA ASP A 128 8.39 6.77 -3.97
C ASP A 128 9.40 5.99 -3.12
N THR A 129 9.19 4.68 -2.95
CA THR A 129 9.99 3.80 -2.11
C THR A 129 10.81 2.80 -2.92
N LEU A 130 11.40 3.28 -4.02
CA LEU A 130 12.25 2.47 -4.90
C LEU A 130 13.37 1.70 -4.15
N PRO A 131 14.06 2.28 -3.14
CA PRO A 131 15.03 1.54 -2.34
C PRO A 131 14.45 0.30 -1.64
N SER A 132 13.24 0.38 -1.08
CA SER A 132 12.56 -0.76 -0.46
C SER A 132 12.26 -1.86 -1.49
N LEU A 133 11.90 -1.48 -2.72
CA LEU A 133 11.64 -2.43 -3.80
C LEU A 133 12.92 -3.13 -4.27
N PHE A 134 14.05 -2.40 -4.34
CA PHE A 134 15.36 -2.99 -4.60
C PHE A 134 15.81 -3.93 -3.48
N TYR A 135 15.60 -3.54 -2.23
CA TYR A 135 15.89 -4.40 -1.07
C TYR A 135 15.11 -5.72 -1.15
N LEU A 136 13.82 -5.66 -1.49
CA LEU A 136 12.99 -6.85 -1.71
C LEU A 136 13.56 -7.74 -2.83
N ALA A 137 14.01 -7.14 -3.95
CA ALA A 137 14.55 -7.88 -5.09
C ALA A 137 15.88 -8.58 -4.77
N PHE A 138 16.85 -7.81 -4.28
CA PHE A 138 18.24 -8.28 -4.18
C PHE A 138 18.58 -8.90 -2.83
N VAL A 139 17.97 -8.44 -1.74
CA VAL A 139 18.28 -8.93 -0.39
C VAL A 139 17.33 -10.04 0.02
N GLN A 140 16.02 -9.80 -0.06
CA GLN A 140 15.02 -10.77 0.39
C GLN A 140 14.85 -11.92 -0.60
N ARG A 141 14.69 -11.61 -1.88
CA ARG A 141 14.49 -12.61 -2.94
C ARG A 141 15.80 -13.15 -3.53
N LYS A 142 16.94 -12.54 -3.21
CA LYS A 142 18.28 -12.96 -3.67
C LYS A 142 18.39 -13.10 -5.19
N LEU A 143 17.69 -12.23 -5.92
CA LEU A 143 17.78 -12.20 -7.38
C LEU A 143 19.15 -11.68 -7.80
N ASN A 144 19.66 -12.15 -8.95
CA ASN A 144 20.82 -11.53 -9.59
C ASN A 144 20.45 -10.15 -10.15
N ILE A 145 21.44 -9.43 -10.69
CA ILE A 145 21.25 -8.06 -11.20
C ILE A 145 20.15 -8.02 -12.29
N ASP A 146 20.21 -8.92 -13.26
CA ASP A 146 19.28 -8.92 -14.40
C ASP A 146 17.86 -9.27 -13.96
N ASP A 147 17.68 -10.35 -13.21
CA ASP A 147 16.38 -10.80 -12.71
C ASP A 147 15.77 -9.80 -11.71
N GLY A 148 16.60 -9.16 -10.89
CA GLY A 148 16.16 -8.16 -9.93
C GLY A 148 15.73 -6.85 -10.61
N LEU A 149 16.47 -6.39 -11.62
CA LEU A 149 16.06 -5.24 -12.43
C LEU A 149 14.75 -5.51 -13.18
N GLU A 150 14.62 -6.70 -13.79
CA GLU A 150 13.38 -7.08 -14.45
C GLU A 150 12.22 -7.15 -13.45
N PHE A 151 12.42 -7.74 -12.28
CA PHE A 151 11.42 -7.77 -11.21
C PHE A 151 10.93 -6.35 -10.82
N VAL A 152 11.86 -5.41 -10.63
CA VAL A 152 11.55 -4.01 -10.28
C VAL A 152 10.77 -3.33 -11.40
N LYS A 153 11.28 -3.38 -12.64
CA LYS A 153 10.63 -2.81 -13.84
C LYS A 153 9.20 -3.35 -14.00
N SER A 154 9.07 -4.66 -13.98
CA SER A 154 7.80 -5.36 -14.09
C SER A 154 6.83 -5.02 -12.95
N LYS A 155 7.32 -4.84 -11.70
CA LYS A 155 6.45 -4.46 -10.58
C LYS A 155 5.96 -3.01 -10.71
N LEU A 156 6.82 -2.07 -11.09
CA LEU A 156 6.42 -0.68 -11.33
C LEU A 156 5.40 -0.57 -12.47
N GLU A 157 5.68 -1.20 -13.61
CA GLU A 157 4.75 -1.23 -14.75
C GLU A 157 3.38 -1.81 -14.37
N ARG A 158 3.35 -2.95 -13.68
CA ARG A 158 2.08 -3.53 -13.22
C ARG A 158 1.33 -2.63 -12.23
N SER A 159 2.04 -1.88 -11.40
CA SER A 159 1.44 -0.98 -10.42
C SER A 159 0.79 0.19 -11.14
N TYR A 160 1.54 0.88 -12.01
CA TYR A 160 1.03 2.01 -12.76
C TYR A 160 -0.12 1.63 -13.69
N ASN A 161 -0.03 0.50 -14.40
CA ASN A 161 -1.07 0.09 -15.34
C ASN A 161 -2.43 -0.17 -14.68
N LYS A 162 -2.48 -0.39 -13.37
CA LYS A 162 -3.72 -0.64 -12.62
C LYS A 162 -4.33 0.60 -12.01
N MET A 163 -3.60 1.72 -12.02
CA MET A 163 -4.10 2.99 -11.51
C MET A 163 -5.27 3.51 -12.38
N SER A 164 -6.15 4.31 -11.75
CA SER A 164 -7.16 5.07 -12.47
C SER A 164 -6.55 5.98 -13.54
N LYS A 165 -7.35 6.36 -14.54
CA LYS A 165 -6.89 7.21 -15.64
C LYS A 165 -6.43 8.57 -15.12
N GLU A 166 -7.17 9.12 -14.16
CA GLU A 166 -6.91 10.38 -13.49
C GLU A 166 -5.59 10.33 -12.73
N SER A 167 -5.35 9.28 -11.92
CA SER A 167 -4.10 9.14 -11.16
C SER A 167 -2.90 8.91 -12.08
N LYS A 168 -3.07 8.18 -13.19
CA LYS A 168 -2.01 8.01 -14.19
C LYS A 168 -1.55 9.35 -14.74
N GLU A 169 -2.49 10.21 -15.16
CA GLU A 169 -2.10 11.52 -15.68
C GLU A 169 -1.47 12.38 -14.58
N TYR A 170 -2.01 12.33 -13.36
CA TYR A 170 -1.48 13.08 -12.22
C TYR A 170 -0.02 12.72 -11.88
N TYR A 171 0.33 11.43 -11.91
CA TYR A 171 1.68 10.94 -11.55
C TYR A 171 2.58 10.60 -12.74
N LYS A 172 2.21 11.02 -13.95
CA LYS A 172 2.93 10.70 -15.19
C LYS A 172 4.39 11.14 -15.18
N ASP A 173 4.66 12.34 -14.68
CA ASP A 173 6.02 12.88 -14.64
C ASP A 173 6.90 12.10 -13.65
N LYS A 174 6.36 11.77 -12.47
CA LYS A 174 7.01 10.91 -11.48
C LYS A 174 7.38 9.55 -12.09
N ARG A 175 6.44 8.90 -12.78
CA ARG A 175 6.69 7.64 -13.51
C ARG A 175 7.83 7.81 -14.51
N ASN A 176 7.77 8.84 -15.36
CA ASN A 176 8.74 9.02 -16.44
C ASN A 176 10.16 9.25 -15.90
N MET A 177 10.30 10.00 -14.81
CA MET A 177 11.59 10.22 -14.14
C MET A 177 12.20 8.91 -13.64
N ILE A 178 11.43 8.10 -12.88
CA ILE A 178 11.92 6.83 -12.35
C ILE A 178 12.23 5.84 -13.47
N GLN A 179 11.43 5.82 -14.53
CA GLN A 179 11.69 4.96 -15.68
C GLN A 179 12.95 5.34 -16.44
N ALA A 180 13.30 6.63 -16.50
CA ALA A 180 14.54 7.08 -17.12
C ALA A 180 15.78 6.58 -16.35
N ILE A 181 15.69 6.51 -15.01
CA ILE A 181 16.76 5.99 -14.14
C ILE A 181 16.95 4.49 -14.31
N LEU A 182 15.86 3.75 -14.50
CA LEU A 182 15.90 2.28 -14.64
C LEU A 182 16.29 1.80 -16.04
N ARG A 183 16.58 2.70 -17.01
CA ARG A 183 16.90 2.30 -18.39
C ARG A 183 18.11 1.39 -18.47
#